data_AF-A0A3B9EIE7-F1
#
_entry.id   AF-A0A3B9EIE7-F1
#
_cell.length_a   1.000
_cell.length_b   1.000
_cell.length_c   1.000
_cell.angle_alpha   90.00
_cell.angle_beta   90.00
_cell.angle_gamma   90.00
#
_symmetry.space_group_name_H-M   'P 1'
#
loop_
_entity.id
_entity.type
_entity.pdbx_description
1 polymer ?
#
loop_
_entity_poly.entity_id
_entity_poly.type
_entity_poly.pdbx_seq_one_letter_code
_entity_poly.pdbx_strand_id
1 'polypeptide(L)'
;MIVENFIRLYAHDFSQMAGRAEMGQDVDEALARRVRDADNHAQVMDQRKGKGHLTALVARIREEAALFNGRVMRHGADPAEAAERRQVFLSDVADTLEQLRAARAADAKQPAHA
;
A
#
# COMPACT_ATOMS: atom_id res chain seq x y z
N MET A 1 -20.24 2.87 0.41
CA MET A 1 -18.93 3.54 0.54
C MET A 1 -18.25 3.53 -0.83
N ILE A 2 -18.18 4.66 -1.53
CA ILE A 2 -17.44 4.74 -2.80
C ILE A 2 -15.97 4.75 -2.41
N VAL A 3 -15.33 3.58 -2.36
CA VAL A 3 -13.87 3.52 -2.32
C VAL A 3 -13.38 4.27 -3.55
N GLU A 4 -12.74 5.42 -3.34
CA GLU A 4 -12.30 6.29 -4.44
C GLU A 4 -11.44 5.51 -5.43
N ASN A 5 -11.58 5.84 -6.72
CA ASN A 5 -10.86 5.18 -7.81
C ASN A 5 -9.35 5.12 -7.56
N PHE A 6 -8.80 6.18 -6.96
CA PHE A 6 -7.43 6.26 -6.46
C PHE A 6 -7.07 5.10 -5.52
N ILE A 7 -7.88 4.84 -4.49
CA ILE A 7 -7.59 3.80 -3.49
C ILE A 7 -7.55 2.42 -4.14
N ARG A 8 -8.51 2.13 -5.03
CA ARG A 8 -8.55 0.85 -5.77
C ARG A 8 -7.35 0.69 -6.69
N LEU A 9 -6.97 1.75 -7.38
CA LEU A 9 -5.82 1.75 -8.29
C LEU A 9 -4.54 1.36 -7.57
N TYR A 10 -4.20 2.05 -6.47
CA TYR A 10 -2.94 1.79 -5.77
C TYR A 10 -2.95 0.44 -5.05
N ALA A 11 -4.06 0.05 -4.42
CA ALA A 11 -4.15 -1.26 -3.78
C ALA A 11 -3.95 -2.42 -4.78
N HIS A 12 -4.54 -2.29 -5.99
CA HIS A 12 -4.32 -3.22 -7.08
C HIS A 12 -2.88 -3.22 -7.61
N ASP A 13 -2.24 -2.04 -7.74
CA ASP A 13 -0.84 -1.90 -8.13
C ASP A 13 0.11 -2.64 -7.17
N PHE A 14 -0.08 -2.46 -5.86
CA PHE A 14 0.69 -3.17 -4.83
C PHE A 14 0.44 -4.68 -4.87
N SER A 15 -0.81 -5.10 -5.08
CA SER A 15 -1.15 -6.52 -5.26
C SER A 15 -0.46 -7.15 -6.49
N GLN A 16 -0.32 -6.40 -7.58
CA GLN A 16 0.43 -6.83 -8.77
C GLN A 16 1.93 -6.90 -8.50
N MET A 17 2.51 -5.92 -7.80
CA MET A 17 3.93 -5.95 -7.41
C MET A 17 4.26 -7.11 -6.48
N ALA A 18 3.37 -7.44 -5.54
CA ALA A 18 3.50 -8.66 -4.75
C ALA A 18 3.58 -9.90 -5.64
N GLY A 19 2.79 -9.94 -6.72
CA GLY A 19 2.82 -11.01 -7.74
C GLY A 19 4.16 -11.15 -8.44
N ARG A 20 4.78 -10.02 -8.76
CA ARG A 20 6.08 -9.97 -9.41
C ARG A 20 7.20 -10.39 -8.44
N ALA A 21 7.14 -9.93 -7.19
CA ALA A 21 8.06 -10.34 -6.13
C ALA A 21 8.02 -11.85 -5.89
N GLU A 22 6.81 -12.44 -5.86
CA GLU A 22 6.62 -13.91 -5.74
C GLU A 22 7.27 -14.68 -6.90
N MET A 23 7.31 -14.09 -8.11
CA MET A 23 7.99 -14.64 -9.28
C MET A 23 9.51 -14.39 -9.29
N GLY A 24 10.07 -13.82 -8.21
CA GLY A 24 11.49 -13.51 -8.09
C GLY A 24 11.93 -12.27 -8.88
N GLN A 25 10.98 -11.43 -9.30
CA GLN A 25 11.33 -10.15 -9.94
C GLN A 25 11.74 -9.14 -8.87
N ASP A 26 12.82 -8.40 -9.13
CA ASP A 26 13.19 -7.24 -8.33
C ASP A 26 12.13 -6.14 -8.52
N VAL A 27 11.46 -5.79 -7.43
CA VAL A 27 10.42 -4.75 -7.40
C VAL A 27 10.74 -3.62 -6.43
N ASP A 28 11.90 -3.63 -5.78
CA ASP A 28 12.17 -2.74 -4.63
C ASP A 28 12.16 -1.27 -5.05
N GLU A 29 12.85 -0.93 -6.14
CA GLU A 29 12.87 0.43 -6.67
C GLU A 29 11.48 0.89 -7.14
N ALA A 30 10.78 0.00 -7.87
CA ALA A 30 9.43 0.27 -8.37
C ALA A 30 8.43 0.47 -7.21
N LEU A 31 8.56 -0.33 -6.16
CA LEU A 31 7.76 -0.25 -4.95
C LEU A 31 8.01 1.06 -4.21
N ALA A 32 9.28 1.39 -3.96
CA ALA A 32 9.65 2.64 -3.28
C ALA A 32 9.10 3.87 -4.02
N ARG A 33 9.18 3.86 -5.36
CA ARG A 33 8.57 4.91 -6.19
C ARG A 33 7.06 4.95 -6.04
N ARG A 34 6.39 3.79 -6.10
CA ARG A 34 4.93 3.72 -6.03
C ARG A 34 4.39 4.13 -4.67
N VAL A 35 5.09 3.80 -3.59
CA VAL A 35 4.80 4.24 -2.22
C VAL A 35 4.85 5.77 -2.13
N ARG A 36 5.89 6.41 -2.68
CA ARG A 36 5.98 7.88 -2.72
C ARG A 36 4.87 8.52 -3.55
N ASP A 37 4.55 7.94 -4.71
CA ASP A 37 3.45 8.42 -5.54
C ASP A 37 2.10 8.32 -4.80
N ALA A 38 1.85 7.21 -4.11
CA ALA A 38 0.64 7.00 -3.32
C ALA A 38 0.52 8.03 -2.21
N ASP A 39 1.63 8.31 -1.51
CA ASP A 39 1.70 9.30 -0.46
C ASP A 39 1.39 10.72 -0.97
N ASN A 40 2.06 11.14 -2.05
CA ASN A 40 1.88 12.44 -2.68
C ASN A 40 0.45 12.61 -3.20
N HIS A 41 -0.10 11.59 -3.85
CA HIS A 41 -1.47 11.66 -4.37
C HIS A 41 -2.49 11.73 -3.23
N ALA A 42 -2.28 10.98 -2.14
CA ALA A 42 -3.12 11.09 -0.96
C ALA A 42 -3.10 12.51 -0.37
N GLN A 43 -1.95 13.21 -0.39
CA GLN A 43 -1.89 14.62 0.02
C GLN A 43 -2.71 15.54 -0.89
N VAL A 44 -2.57 15.36 -2.21
CA VAL A 44 -3.33 16.16 -3.18
C VAL A 44 -4.84 15.93 -3.01
N MET A 45 -5.26 14.70 -2.73
CA MET A 45 -6.66 14.40 -2.42
C MET A 45 -7.09 14.97 -1.07
N ASP A 46 -6.26 14.86 -0.04
CA ASP A 46 -6.54 15.42 1.28
C ASP A 46 -6.77 16.94 1.23
N GLN A 47 -6.01 17.66 0.40
CA GLN A 47 -6.17 19.09 0.15
C GLN A 47 -7.44 19.43 -0.64
N ARG A 48 -7.83 18.58 -1.60
CA ARG A 48 -8.96 18.85 -2.52
C ARG A 48 -10.32 18.37 -2.03
N LYS A 49 -10.35 17.28 -1.27
CA LYS A 49 -11.57 16.53 -0.93
C LYS A 49 -11.75 16.26 0.57
N GLY A 50 -10.77 16.63 1.40
CA GLY A 50 -10.81 16.42 2.84
C GLY A 50 -9.88 15.30 3.31
N LYS A 51 -9.54 15.29 4.59
CA LYS A 51 -8.45 14.46 5.12
C LYS A 51 -8.82 12.96 5.22
N GLY A 52 -7.83 12.09 5.11
CA GLY A 52 -7.94 10.67 5.47
C GLY A 52 -7.69 9.69 4.31
N HIS A 53 -7.34 10.18 3.12
CA HIS A 53 -7.20 9.32 1.93
C HIS A 53 -6.09 8.29 2.09
N LEU A 54 -4.97 8.66 2.70
CA LEU A 54 -3.90 7.69 2.96
C LEU A 54 -4.32 6.62 3.97
N THR A 55 -5.14 6.99 4.96
CA THR A 55 -5.66 6.03 5.95
C THR A 55 -6.60 5.04 5.28
N ALA A 56 -7.46 5.54 4.38
CA ALA A 56 -8.35 4.70 3.60
C ALA A 56 -7.60 3.78 2.63
N LEU A 57 -6.49 4.23 2.04
CA LEU A 57 -5.62 3.39 1.23
C LEU A 57 -4.94 2.28 2.06
N VAL A 58 -4.38 2.61 3.22
CA VAL A 58 -3.76 1.64 4.14
C VAL A 58 -4.78 0.57 4.56
N ALA A 59 -5.98 0.99 4.95
CA ALA A 59 -7.06 0.06 5.30
C ALA A 59 -7.40 -0.87 4.13
N ARG A 60 -7.51 -0.32 2.91
CA ARG A 60 -7.79 -1.12 1.72
C ARG A 60 -6.69 -2.13 1.42
N ILE A 61 -5.42 -1.75 1.52
CA ILE A 61 -4.29 -2.67 1.28
C ILE A 61 -4.34 -3.83 2.28
N ARG A 62 -4.62 -3.55 3.57
CA ARG A 62 -4.78 -4.59 4.59
C ARG A 62 -5.97 -5.51 4.29
N GLU A 63 -7.10 -4.97 3.82
CA GLU A 63 -8.23 -5.79 3.37
C GLU A 63 -7.86 -6.68 2.17
N GLU A 64 -7.12 -6.15 1.19
CA GLU A 64 -6.69 -6.95 0.03
C GLU A 64 -5.68 -8.03 0.41
N ALA A 65 -4.79 -7.75 1.36
CA ALA A 65 -3.89 -8.73 1.94
C ALA A 65 -4.67 -9.90 2.58
N ALA A 66 -5.72 -9.59 3.34
CA ALA A 66 -6.55 -10.60 4.01
C ALA A 66 -7.46 -11.39 3.05
N LEU A 67 -7.88 -10.80 1.93
CA LEU A 67 -8.74 -11.44 0.94
C LEU A 67 -8.00 -12.37 -0.02
N PHE A 68 -6.67 -12.32 -0.06
CA PHE A 68 -5.90 -13.10 -1.01
C PHE A 68 -5.79 -14.58 -0.59
N ASN A 69 -6.51 -15.45 -1.30
CA ASN A 69 -6.57 -16.90 -1.02
C ASN A 69 -5.68 -17.77 -1.93
N GLY A 70 -4.51 -17.28 -2.36
CA GLY A 70 -3.55 -18.11 -3.13
C GLY A 70 -3.96 -18.50 -4.56
N ARG A 71 -5.12 -18.01 -5.05
CA ARG A 71 -5.75 -18.49 -6.29
C ARG A 71 -4.98 -18.14 -7.58
N VAL A 72 -3.97 -17.28 -7.47
CA VAL A 72 -3.09 -16.89 -8.58
C VAL A 72 -1.76 -17.61 -8.41
N MET A 73 -1.71 -18.93 -8.61
CA MET A 73 -0.43 -19.59 -8.88
C MET A 73 -0.50 -20.52 -10.08
N ARG A 74 0.43 -20.25 -11.00
CA ARG A 74 0.76 -20.99 -12.21
C ARG A 74 1.94 -21.90 -11.83
N HIS A 75 1.72 -23.21 -11.83
CA HIS A 75 2.72 -24.28 -11.66
C HIS A 75 3.57 -24.26 -10.36
N GLY A 76 3.19 -25.07 -9.38
CA GLY A 76 4.13 -25.76 -8.48
C GLY A 76 4.42 -25.14 -7.12
N ALA A 77 3.98 -23.92 -6.83
CA ALA A 77 4.10 -23.32 -5.49
C ALA A 77 2.91 -23.69 -4.60
N ASP A 78 3.16 -23.86 -3.29
CA ASP A 78 2.11 -24.07 -2.31
C ASP A 78 1.23 -22.79 -2.20
N PRO A 79 -0.09 -22.89 -2.39
CA PRO A 79 -0.98 -21.73 -2.39
C PRO A 79 -1.06 -21.04 -1.03
N ALA A 80 -0.79 -21.75 0.07
CA ALA A 80 -0.76 -21.17 1.41
C ALA A 80 0.53 -20.37 1.63
N GLU A 81 1.68 -20.88 1.19
CA GLU A 81 2.94 -20.10 1.24
C GLU A 81 2.87 -18.84 0.37
N ALA A 82 2.29 -18.93 -0.82
CA ALA A 82 2.09 -17.76 -1.68
C ALA A 82 1.16 -16.73 -1.03
N ALA A 83 0.07 -17.20 -0.40
CA ALA A 83 -0.83 -16.32 0.33
C ALA A 83 -0.13 -15.62 1.51
N GLU A 84 0.68 -16.35 2.27
CA GLU A 84 1.46 -15.79 3.38
C GLU A 84 2.47 -14.74 2.89
N ARG A 85 3.25 -15.04 1.83
CA ARG A 85 4.23 -14.10 1.26
C ARG A 85 3.56 -12.83 0.75
N ARG A 86 2.43 -12.95 0.04
CA ARG A 86 1.67 -11.77 -0.41
C ARG A 86 1.09 -10.99 0.77
N GLN A 87 0.59 -11.67 1.81
CA GLN A 87 0.07 -11.01 3.00
C GLN A 87 1.17 -10.20 3.71
N VAL A 88 2.37 -10.78 3.89
CA VAL A 88 3.53 -10.10 4.48
C VAL A 88 3.90 -8.88 3.63
N PHE A 89 4.07 -9.05 2.31
CA PHE A 89 4.44 -7.97 1.40
C PHE A 89 3.44 -6.80 1.47
N LEU A 90 2.14 -7.07 1.41
CA LEU A 90 1.13 -6.02 1.46
C LEU A 90 1.02 -5.36 2.85
N SER A 91 1.29 -6.12 3.92
CA SER A 91 1.35 -5.58 5.28
C SER A 91 2.53 -4.62 5.44
N ASP A 92 3.71 -4.98 4.95
CA ASP A 92 4.91 -4.12 4.98
C ASP A 92 4.68 -2.80 4.22
N VAL A 93 3.99 -2.87 3.07
CA VAL A 93 3.60 -1.66 2.32
C VAL A 93 2.63 -0.80 3.12
N ALA A 94 1.62 -1.41 3.73
CA ALA A 94 0.65 -0.71 4.56
C ALA A 94 1.34 -0.01 5.76
N ASP A 95 2.27 -0.68 6.42
CA ASP A 95 3.02 -0.15 7.55
C ASP A 95 3.98 0.96 7.11
N THR A 96 4.62 0.84 5.95
CA THR A 96 5.46 1.91 5.38
C THR A 96 4.63 3.17 5.12
N LEU A 97 3.45 3.04 4.53
CA LEU A 97 2.54 4.17 4.30
C LEU A 97 2.02 4.77 5.62
N GLU A 98 1.77 3.93 6.63
CA GLU A 98 1.37 4.39 7.96
C GLU A 98 2.50 5.17 8.67
N GLN A 99 3.75 4.71 8.54
CA GLN A 99 4.92 5.43 9.05
C GLN A 99 5.10 6.79 8.36
N LEU A 100 4.95 6.86 7.03
CA LEU A 100 4.99 8.13 6.29
C LEU A 100 3.89 9.09 6.72
N ARG A 101 2.69 8.57 7.01
CA ARG A 101 1.61 9.36 7.60
C ARG A 101 1.99 9.88 8.99
N ALA A 102 2.50 9.01 9.87
CA ALA A 102 2.85 9.35 11.24
C ALA A 102 3.97 10.40 11.30
N ALA A 103 5.02 10.23 10.49
CA ALA A 103 6.13 11.17 10.37
C ALA A 103 5.65 12.58 10.00
N ARG A 104 4.74 12.68 9.03
CA ARG A 104 4.16 13.98 8.63
C ARG A 104 3.23 14.57 9.69
N ALA A 105 2.48 13.74 10.38
CA ALA A 105 1.64 14.20 11.49
C ALA A 105 2.48 14.72 12.67
N ALA A 106 3.70 14.19 12.86
CA ALA A 106 4.66 14.68 13.82
C ALA A 106 5.29 16.01 13.38
N ASP A 107 5.70 16.13 12.12
CA ASP A 107 6.25 17.36 11.52
C ASP A 107 5.25 18.52 11.61
N ALA A 108 3.99 18.29 11.25
CA ALA A 108 2.91 19.29 11.37
C ALA A 108 2.59 19.71 12.82
N LYS A 109 3.05 18.96 13.82
CA LYS A 109 2.88 19.27 15.25
C LYS A 109 4.08 20.00 15.85
N GLN A 110 5.21 20.12 15.14
CA GLN A 110 6.31 20.99 15.58
C GLN A 110 5.93 22.44 15.26
N PRO A 111 5.61 23.30 16.25
CA PRO A 111 5.48 24.72 15.99
C PRO A 111 6.85 25.22 15.52
N ALA A 112 6.87 25.98 14.42
CA ALA A 112 8.03 26.74 13.99
C ALA A 112 8.56 27.53 15.21
N HIS A 113 9.71 27.12 15.73
CA HIS A 113 10.33 27.79 16.84
C HIS A 113 11.27 28.87 16.29
N ALA A 114 10.95 30.11 16.67
CA ALA A 114 11.67 31.38 16.48
C ALA A 114 11.55 32.05 15.10
#